data_AF-A0A8H5RWJ1-F1
#
_entry.id   AF-A0A8H5RWJ1-F1
#
_cell.length_a   1.000
_cell.length_b   1.000
_cell.length_c   1.000
_cell.angle_alpha   90.00
_cell.angle_beta   90.00
_cell.angle_gamma   90.00
#
_symmetry.space_group_name_H-M   'P 1'
#
loop_
_entity.id
_entity.type
_entity.pdbx_description
1 polymer ?
#
loop_
_entity_poly.entity_id
_entity_poly.type
_entity_poly.pdbx_seq_one_letter_code
_entity_poly.pdbx_strand_id
1 'polypeptide(L)'
;MDSWFPMTDFPPRDPSLEIRTVPHKRSFNIRSFGPGADPAIQKTARHLSDVDLDIRPTDYSVEPEFDSQIFERERPFNRWVRDDEDWFGYKKRSDDVRKLLSAVEAHQNKTRGPLGQAATDPTWGYFVFVTSYSNLACQKLNQALENLVQATIGSLRLMSPSLYSEEATKRFKLEVIEDKEALENASEDRVREEFRAHLRSLGVLEDDLMFRGIGISRFSACILLDEQTISRLANCSFSLDIEWDEPRLADVHVRMIDPKWDYPAEPYPGELDDEDRPYRGGDYCPVTALAELYRIMDGNLMGEYPFL
;
A
#
# COMPACT_ATOMS: atom_id res chain seq x y z
N MET A 1 -2.69 21.57 23.60
CA MET A 1 -4.13 21.86 23.70
C MET A 1 -4.79 20.50 23.75
N ASP A 2 -5.46 20.18 24.86
CA ASP A 2 -6.11 18.88 25.05
C ASP A 2 -7.43 18.87 24.25
N SER A 3 -7.37 18.43 22.99
CA SER A 3 -8.56 18.16 22.18
C SER A 3 -9.14 16.82 22.57
N TRP A 4 -10.01 16.84 23.59
CA TRP A 4 -10.76 15.65 23.99
C TRP A 4 -12.07 15.60 23.20
N PHE A 5 -12.14 14.76 22.17
CA PHE A 5 -13.36 14.57 21.38
C PHE A 5 -14.40 13.77 22.17
N PRO A 6 -15.65 14.24 22.28
CA PRO A 6 -16.73 13.44 22.85
C PRO A 6 -17.01 12.19 22.02
N MET A 7 -17.38 11.11 22.70
CA MET A 7 -17.69 9.79 22.12
C MET A 7 -18.76 9.83 21.01
N THR A 8 -19.56 10.91 20.98
CA THR A 8 -20.61 11.21 19.99
C THR A 8 -20.10 11.58 18.61
N ASP A 9 -18.81 11.94 18.48
CA ASP A 9 -18.23 12.37 17.19
C ASP A 9 -17.79 11.20 16.30
N PHE A 10 -17.87 9.98 16.86
CA PHE A 10 -17.61 8.74 16.16
C PHE A 10 -18.92 7.99 15.88
N PRO A 11 -19.08 7.37 14.70
CA PRO A 11 -20.21 6.49 14.45
C PRO A 11 -20.20 5.34 15.47
N PRO A 12 -21.39 4.85 15.91
CA PRO A 12 -21.45 3.69 16.79
C PRO A 12 -20.83 2.48 16.10
N ARG A 13 -20.09 1.68 16.87
CA ARG A 13 -19.51 0.43 16.38
C ARG A 13 -20.59 -0.46 15.77
N ASP A 14 -20.26 -1.15 14.69
CA ASP A 14 -21.21 -2.06 14.03
C ASP A 14 -21.82 -3.07 15.03
N PRO A 15 -23.14 -3.00 15.30
CA PRO A 15 -23.81 -3.88 16.26
C PRO A 15 -23.80 -5.35 15.81
N SER A 16 -23.57 -5.62 14.52
CA SER A 16 -23.43 -6.98 14.00
C SER A 16 -22.24 -7.73 14.61
N LEU A 17 -21.25 -7.02 15.13
CA LEU A 17 -20.09 -7.61 15.80
C LEU A 17 -20.45 -8.30 17.11
N GLU A 18 -21.51 -7.85 17.80
CA GLU A 18 -21.99 -8.48 19.03
C GLU A 18 -22.83 -9.73 18.72
N ILE A 19 -23.63 -9.67 17.66
CA ILE A 19 -24.58 -10.72 17.29
C ILE A 19 -23.87 -11.85 16.51
N ARG A 20 -22.93 -11.46 15.64
CA ARG A 20 -22.14 -12.36 14.80
C ARG A 20 -20.67 -12.11 15.08
N THR A 21 -20.16 -12.67 16.17
CA THR A 21 -18.78 -12.44 16.59
C THR A 21 -17.77 -12.89 15.53
N VAL A 22 -16.68 -12.14 15.41
CA VAL A 22 -15.52 -12.54 14.59
C VAL A 22 -14.67 -13.49 15.43
N PRO A 23 -14.27 -14.66 14.90
CA PRO A 23 -13.41 -15.58 15.65
C PRO A 23 -12.04 -14.94 15.91
N HIS A 24 -11.37 -15.38 16.98
CA HIS A 24 -10.06 -14.83 17.34
C HIS A 24 -9.02 -15.00 16.22
N LYS A 25 -9.03 -16.13 15.50
CA LYS A 25 -8.21 -16.37 14.31
C LYS A 25 -9.10 -16.82 13.16
N ARG A 26 -8.85 -16.30 11.96
CA ARG A 26 -9.51 -16.74 10.73
C ARG A 26 -8.52 -16.82 9.57
N SER A 27 -8.45 -17.97 8.93
CA SER A 27 -7.72 -18.12 7.67
C SER A 27 -8.70 -18.00 6.52
N PHE A 28 -8.34 -17.21 5.51
CA PHE A 28 -9.13 -17.04 4.30
C PHE A 28 -8.52 -17.81 3.14
N ASN A 29 -9.36 -18.22 2.19
CA ASN A 29 -8.89 -18.62 0.87
C ASN A 29 -8.53 -17.34 0.10
N ILE A 30 -7.25 -17.15 -0.17
CA ILE A 30 -6.73 -15.94 -0.81
C ILE A 30 -6.48 -16.23 -2.29
N ARG A 31 -6.95 -15.32 -3.14
CA ARG A 31 -6.59 -15.26 -4.55
C ARG A 31 -5.55 -14.17 -4.76
N SER A 32 -4.35 -14.55 -5.18
CA SER A 32 -3.30 -13.59 -5.55
C SER A 32 -3.57 -13.00 -6.94
N PHE A 33 -3.38 -11.69 -7.08
CA PHE A 33 -3.62 -10.95 -8.31
C PHE A 33 -2.46 -9.98 -8.62
N GLY A 34 -2.13 -9.79 -9.91
CA GLY A 34 -1.02 -8.94 -10.35
C GLY A 34 0.28 -9.70 -10.68
N PRO A 35 1.34 -9.02 -11.16
CA PRO A 35 2.58 -9.66 -11.62
C PRO A 35 3.29 -10.51 -10.55
N GLY A 36 3.26 -10.06 -9.30
CA GLY A 36 3.86 -10.77 -8.17
C GLY A 36 3.11 -12.04 -7.77
N ALA A 37 1.95 -12.34 -8.37
CA ALA A 37 1.26 -13.61 -8.18
C ALA A 37 1.90 -14.78 -8.95
N ASP A 38 2.86 -14.51 -9.85
CA ASP A 38 3.60 -15.55 -10.56
C ASP A 38 4.36 -16.47 -9.56
N PRO A 39 4.15 -17.79 -9.57
CA PRO A 39 4.88 -18.72 -8.71
C PRO A 39 6.41 -18.65 -8.84
N ALA A 40 6.93 -18.16 -9.98
CA ALA A 40 8.35 -17.96 -10.21
C ALA A 40 8.92 -16.74 -9.48
N ILE A 41 8.10 -15.88 -8.88
CA ILE A 41 8.53 -14.61 -8.25
C ILE A 41 9.64 -14.80 -7.20
N GLN A 42 9.60 -15.92 -6.47
CA GLN A 42 10.60 -16.28 -5.47
C GLN A 42 12.01 -16.45 -6.06
N LYS A 43 12.11 -16.79 -7.35
CA LYS A 43 13.38 -16.97 -8.08
C LYS A 43 13.74 -15.78 -8.95
N THR A 44 12.74 -15.03 -9.43
CA THR A 44 12.94 -13.94 -10.39
C THR A 44 13.09 -12.58 -9.73
N ALA A 45 12.63 -12.41 -8.48
CA ALA A 45 12.88 -11.21 -7.69
C ALA A 45 14.39 -11.02 -7.43
N ARG A 46 14.92 -9.84 -7.76
CA ARG A 46 16.36 -9.51 -7.68
C ARG A 46 16.70 -8.77 -6.39
N HIS A 47 17.84 -9.02 -5.75
CA HIS A 47 18.16 -8.18 -4.59
C HIS A 47 18.28 -6.70 -4.98
N LEU A 48 17.89 -5.78 -4.10
CA LEU A 48 17.98 -4.35 -4.37
C LEU A 48 19.41 -3.95 -4.73
N SER A 49 20.40 -4.55 -4.05
CA SER A 49 21.81 -4.39 -4.39
C SER A 49 22.16 -4.83 -5.82
N ASP A 50 21.53 -5.88 -6.35
CA ASP A 50 21.73 -6.29 -7.75
C ASP A 50 21.13 -5.27 -8.71
N VAL A 51 19.97 -4.71 -8.38
CA VAL A 51 19.32 -3.66 -9.19
C VAL A 51 20.15 -2.37 -9.14
N ASP A 52 20.67 -2.00 -7.97
CA ASP A 52 21.56 -0.85 -7.78
C ASP A 52 22.81 -0.94 -8.69
N LEU A 53 23.34 -2.14 -8.94
CA LEU A 53 24.51 -2.38 -9.81
C LEU A 53 24.20 -2.20 -11.30
N ASP A 54 22.99 -2.55 -11.73
CA ASP A 54 22.59 -2.51 -13.14
C ASP A 54 22.04 -1.15 -13.57
N ILE A 55 21.62 -0.31 -12.62
CA ILE A 55 21.13 1.03 -12.93
C ILE A 55 22.25 1.91 -13.45
N ARG A 56 21.91 2.66 -14.50
CA ARG A 56 22.77 3.58 -15.25
C ARG A 56 22.21 5.01 -15.18
N PRO A 57 23.06 6.03 -15.36
CA PRO A 57 22.64 7.43 -15.51
C PRO A 57 21.48 7.64 -16.51
N THR A 58 21.51 6.89 -17.61
CA THR A 58 20.51 6.96 -18.69
C THR A 58 19.14 6.44 -18.31
N ASP A 59 19.04 5.67 -17.22
CA ASP A 59 17.75 5.20 -16.71
C ASP A 59 17.00 6.33 -15.96
N TYR A 60 17.67 7.45 -15.65
CA TYR A 60 17.07 8.63 -15.03
C TYR A 60 16.92 9.82 -15.95
N SER A 61 17.75 9.92 -16.98
CA SER A 61 17.82 11.09 -17.84
C SER A 61 18.27 10.73 -19.24
N VAL A 62 17.68 11.41 -20.22
CA VAL A 62 18.11 11.37 -21.62
C VAL A 62 19.42 12.14 -21.85
N GLU A 63 19.75 13.08 -20.96
CA GLU A 63 20.96 13.93 -21.01
C GLU A 63 21.70 13.91 -19.66
N PRO A 64 22.21 12.75 -19.21
CA PRO A 64 22.78 12.61 -17.87
C PRO A 64 23.99 13.51 -17.60
N GLU A 65 24.78 13.82 -18.64
CA GLU A 65 25.92 14.73 -18.54
C GLU A 65 25.49 16.17 -18.26
N PHE A 66 24.40 16.62 -18.88
CA PHE A 66 23.84 17.95 -18.65
C PHE A 66 23.26 18.02 -17.23
N ASP A 67 22.44 17.05 -16.84
CA ASP A 67 21.84 17.00 -15.51
C ASP A 67 22.88 16.93 -14.39
N SER A 68 23.97 16.20 -14.60
CA SER A 68 25.09 16.17 -13.66
C SER A 68 25.75 17.55 -13.50
N GLN A 69 25.89 18.34 -14.57
CA GLN A 69 26.44 19.69 -14.50
C GLN A 69 25.50 20.65 -13.78
N ILE A 70 24.20 20.55 -14.05
CA ILE A 70 23.17 21.33 -13.35
C ILE A 70 23.19 21.01 -11.86
N PHE A 71 23.28 19.72 -11.51
CA PHE A 71 23.37 19.27 -10.14
C PHE A 71 24.59 19.84 -9.42
N GLU A 72 25.80 19.76 -9.98
CA GLU A 72 27.00 20.30 -9.32
C GLU A 72 26.92 21.83 -9.14
N ARG A 73 26.28 22.53 -10.09
CA ARG A 73 26.02 23.97 -9.96
C ARG A 73 25.05 24.29 -8.81
N GLU A 74 24.06 23.43 -8.59
CA GLU A 74 22.98 23.64 -7.61
C GLU A 74 23.28 23.03 -6.23
N ARG A 75 24.22 22.10 -6.17
CA ARG A 75 24.65 21.37 -4.98
C ARG A 75 24.94 22.27 -3.77
N PRO A 76 25.63 23.42 -3.89
CA PRO A 76 25.89 24.29 -2.74
C PRO A 76 24.61 24.87 -2.10
N PHE A 77 23.49 24.90 -2.83
CA PHE A 77 22.21 25.41 -2.36
C PHE A 77 21.30 24.32 -1.80
N ASN A 78 21.66 23.03 -1.97
CA ASN A 78 20.86 21.91 -1.50
C ASN A 78 21.50 21.23 -0.28
N ARG A 79 20.99 21.56 0.91
CA ARG A 79 21.47 21.01 2.20
C ARG A 79 21.30 19.50 2.38
N TRP A 80 20.55 18.84 1.49
CA TRP A 80 20.23 17.41 1.57
C TRP A 80 21.18 16.53 0.77
N VAL A 81 22.10 17.12 0.01
CA VAL A 81 23.17 16.42 -0.74
C VAL A 81 24.35 16.17 0.19
N ARG A 82 24.94 14.98 0.15
CA ARG A 82 26.14 14.66 0.94
C ARG A 82 27.40 15.20 0.27
N ASP A 83 28.44 15.48 1.05
CA ASP A 83 29.69 16.09 0.56
C ASP A 83 30.45 15.22 -0.47
N ASP A 84 30.25 13.91 -0.46
CA ASP A 84 30.89 12.93 -1.35
C ASP A 84 29.96 12.35 -2.43
N GLU A 85 28.71 12.83 -2.49
CA GLU A 85 27.69 12.28 -3.37
C GLU A 85 27.57 13.04 -4.70
N ASP A 86 27.69 12.32 -5.81
CA ASP A 86 27.43 12.85 -7.14
C ASP A 86 25.93 12.85 -7.47
N TRP A 87 25.57 13.45 -8.61
CA TRP A 87 24.19 13.51 -9.10
C TRP A 87 23.53 12.13 -9.12
N PHE A 88 24.26 11.12 -9.56
CA PHE A 88 23.72 9.78 -9.76
C PHE A 88 23.46 9.04 -8.45
N GLY A 89 24.40 9.13 -7.50
CA GLY A 89 24.23 8.66 -6.14
C GLY A 89 23.05 9.34 -5.44
N TYR A 90 22.93 10.67 -5.61
CA TYR A 90 21.79 11.42 -5.10
C TYR A 90 20.48 10.92 -5.69
N LYS A 91 20.38 10.78 -7.02
CA LYS A 91 19.19 10.26 -7.71
C LYS A 91 18.78 8.91 -7.16
N LYS A 92 19.71 7.93 -7.09
CA LYS A 92 19.44 6.61 -6.49
C LYS A 92 18.93 6.74 -5.06
N ARG A 93 19.61 7.50 -4.20
CA ARG A 93 19.22 7.65 -2.78
C ARG A 93 17.86 8.32 -2.61
N SER A 94 17.55 9.31 -3.45
CA SER A 94 16.30 10.07 -3.40
C SER A 94 15.12 9.33 -4.02
N ASP A 95 15.36 8.30 -4.84
CA ASP A 95 14.34 7.54 -5.56
C ASP A 95 13.35 6.85 -4.62
N ASP A 96 12.07 7.16 -4.78
CA ASP A 96 11.02 6.67 -3.89
C ASP A 96 10.68 5.20 -4.13
N VAL A 97 10.78 4.72 -5.36
CA VAL A 97 10.57 3.30 -5.68
C VAL A 97 11.73 2.46 -5.13
N ARG A 98 12.96 2.98 -5.14
CA ARG A 98 14.09 2.36 -4.45
C ARG A 98 13.85 2.24 -2.94
N LYS A 99 13.34 3.30 -2.30
CA LYS A 99 12.99 3.28 -0.86
C LYS A 99 11.90 2.25 -0.57
N LEU A 100 10.90 2.13 -1.44
CA LEU A 100 9.87 1.08 -1.36
C LEU A 100 10.51 -0.31 -1.40
N LEU A 101 11.36 -0.60 -2.40
CA LEU A 101 12.05 -1.89 -2.50
C LEU A 101 12.93 -2.19 -1.28
N SER A 102 13.60 -1.16 -0.75
CA SER A 102 14.38 -1.26 0.49
C SER A 102 13.51 -1.66 1.69
N ALA A 103 12.31 -1.09 1.82
CA ALA A 103 11.36 -1.45 2.85
C ALA A 103 10.89 -2.92 2.73
N VAL A 104 10.64 -3.38 1.49
CA VAL A 104 10.29 -4.78 1.20
C VAL A 104 11.41 -5.72 1.64
N GLU A 105 12.66 -5.46 1.26
CA GLU A 105 13.80 -6.30 1.66
C GLU A 105 14.05 -6.24 3.17
N ALA A 106 13.90 -5.07 3.80
CA ALA A 106 14.04 -4.93 5.25
C ALA A 106 12.99 -5.79 5.98
N HIS A 107 11.75 -5.82 5.49
CA HIS A 107 10.69 -6.69 6.03
C HIS A 107 11.02 -8.17 5.83
N GLN A 108 11.48 -8.57 4.65
CA GLN A 108 11.94 -9.95 4.40
C GLN A 108 13.06 -10.35 5.37
N ASN A 109 14.05 -9.48 5.57
CA ASN A 109 15.17 -9.78 6.46
C ASN A 109 14.75 -9.91 7.93
N LYS A 110 13.76 -9.13 8.38
CA LYS A 110 13.19 -9.23 9.74
C LYS A 110 12.37 -10.51 9.94
N THR A 111 11.67 -10.97 8.90
CA THR A 111 10.80 -12.15 8.96
C THR A 111 11.53 -13.47 8.69
N ARG A 112 12.79 -13.42 8.24
CA ARG A 112 13.68 -14.58 8.21
C ARG A 112 13.92 -15.08 9.65
N GLY A 113 13.27 -16.19 10.00
CA GLY A 113 13.53 -16.88 11.26
C GLY A 113 15.00 -17.33 11.40
N PRO A 114 15.43 -17.78 12.60
CA PRO A 114 16.83 -18.10 12.91
C PRO A 114 17.47 -19.21 12.07
N LEU A 115 16.68 -19.95 11.27
CA LEU A 115 17.15 -21.00 10.35
C LEU A 115 17.27 -20.54 8.88
N GLY A 116 17.05 -19.25 8.58
CA GLY A 116 17.54 -18.59 7.37
C GLY A 116 17.02 -19.06 6.00
N GLN A 117 16.10 -20.02 5.92
CA GLN A 117 15.75 -20.69 4.64
C GLN A 117 14.26 -20.78 4.30
N ALA A 118 13.35 -20.25 5.12
CA ALA A 118 11.97 -20.09 4.66
C ALA A 118 11.94 -18.95 3.62
N ALA A 119 11.52 -19.25 2.39
CA ALA A 119 11.40 -18.28 1.31
C ALA A 119 10.47 -17.14 1.74
N THR A 120 11.06 -16.02 2.17
CA THR A 120 10.32 -14.83 2.59
C THR A 120 9.69 -14.17 1.38
N ASP A 121 8.40 -13.86 1.43
CA ASP A 121 7.66 -13.28 0.31
C ASP A 121 8.34 -12.00 -0.22
N PRO A 122 8.87 -11.97 -1.47
CA PRO A 122 9.53 -10.80 -2.06
C PRO A 122 8.57 -9.78 -2.62
N THR A 123 7.27 -10.02 -2.50
CA THR A 123 6.25 -9.15 -3.07
C THR A 123 5.87 -8.02 -2.13
N TRP A 124 5.13 -7.05 -2.66
CA TRP A 124 4.50 -5.97 -1.91
C TRP A 124 3.13 -5.68 -2.48
N GLY A 125 2.30 -4.97 -1.72
CA GLY A 125 0.93 -4.66 -2.09
C GLY A 125 0.02 -4.76 -0.88
N TYR A 126 -1.24 -5.12 -1.10
CA TYR A 126 -2.28 -5.03 -0.07
C TYR A 126 -3.20 -6.24 -0.08
N PHE A 127 -3.79 -6.52 1.07
CA PHE A 127 -4.99 -7.35 1.13
C PHE A 127 -6.18 -6.58 0.57
N VAL A 128 -7.06 -7.27 -0.14
CA VAL A 128 -8.29 -6.72 -0.72
C VAL A 128 -9.47 -7.51 -0.19
N PHE A 129 -10.34 -6.87 0.57
CA PHE A 129 -11.57 -7.46 1.09
C PHE A 129 -12.75 -7.09 0.19
N VAL A 130 -13.41 -8.10 -0.37
CA VAL A 130 -14.61 -7.89 -1.20
C VAL A 130 -15.86 -8.04 -0.33
N THR A 131 -16.72 -7.03 -0.34
CA THR A 131 -17.97 -7.04 0.45
C THR A 131 -19.24 -7.11 -0.38
N SER A 132 -19.17 -6.83 -1.68
CA SER A 132 -20.31 -7.03 -2.60
C SER A 132 -20.17 -8.31 -3.41
N TYR A 133 -21.22 -9.13 -3.34
CA TYR A 133 -21.34 -10.42 -4.04
C TYR A 133 -22.55 -10.44 -4.98
N SER A 134 -23.00 -9.26 -5.44
CA SER A 134 -24.04 -9.18 -6.47
C SER A 134 -23.52 -9.74 -7.81
N ASN A 135 -24.45 -10.10 -8.70
CA ASN A 135 -24.07 -10.57 -10.04
C ASN A 135 -23.21 -9.54 -10.79
N LEU A 136 -23.49 -8.25 -10.61
CA LEU A 136 -22.74 -7.17 -11.25
C LEU A 136 -21.31 -7.08 -10.68
N ALA A 137 -21.18 -7.10 -9.34
CA ALA A 137 -19.89 -7.03 -8.66
C ALA A 137 -19.01 -8.23 -9.06
N CYS A 138 -19.56 -9.45 -9.01
CA CYS A 138 -18.83 -10.67 -9.40
C CYS A 138 -18.37 -10.63 -10.87
N GLN A 139 -19.19 -10.10 -11.79
CA GLN A 139 -18.81 -9.98 -13.21
C GLN A 139 -17.71 -8.94 -13.44
N LYS A 140 -17.69 -7.86 -12.65
CA LYS A 140 -16.77 -6.74 -12.83
C LYS A 140 -15.49 -6.84 -12.00
N LEU A 141 -15.44 -7.70 -10.97
CA LEU A 141 -14.34 -7.75 -10.01
C LEU A 141 -12.98 -7.97 -10.67
N ASN A 142 -12.87 -8.88 -11.63
CA ASN A 142 -11.58 -9.11 -12.31
C ASN A 142 -11.10 -7.86 -13.06
N GLN A 143 -11.98 -7.20 -13.83
CA GLN A 143 -11.62 -5.97 -14.53
C GLN A 143 -11.24 -4.85 -13.56
N ALA A 144 -11.95 -4.74 -12.42
CA ALA A 144 -11.63 -3.78 -11.38
C ALA A 144 -10.22 -3.99 -10.81
N LEU A 145 -9.86 -5.25 -10.53
CA LEU A 145 -8.53 -5.60 -10.03
C LEU A 145 -7.44 -5.39 -11.08
N GLU A 146 -7.69 -5.73 -12.35
CA GLU A 146 -6.77 -5.45 -13.46
C GLU A 146 -6.50 -3.96 -13.57
N ASN A 147 -7.55 -3.15 -13.54
CA ASN A 147 -7.43 -1.71 -13.65
C ASN A 147 -6.69 -1.11 -12.44
N LEU A 148 -6.93 -1.62 -11.24
CA LEU A 148 -6.18 -1.19 -10.06
C LEU A 148 -4.69 -1.53 -10.16
N VAL A 149 -4.35 -2.71 -10.68
CA VAL A 149 -2.97 -3.11 -10.97
C VAL A 149 -2.35 -2.18 -12.01
N GLN A 150 -3.04 -1.90 -13.12
CA GLN A 150 -2.52 -1.01 -14.17
C GLN A 150 -2.29 0.42 -13.65
N ALA A 151 -3.22 0.97 -12.87
CA ALA A 151 -3.06 2.27 -12.24
C ALA A 151 -1.83 2.33 -11.33
N THR A 152 -1.60 1.27 -10.53
CA THR A 152 -0.44 1.19 -9.63
C THR A 152 0.87 1.06 -10.40
N ILE A 153 0.91 0.20 -11.43
CA ILE A 153 2.09 0.05 -12.30
C ILE A 153 2.41 1.36 -13.01
N GLY A 154 1.38 2.07 -13.45
CA GLY A 154 1.54 3.38 -14.03
C GLY A 154 2.22 4.34 -13.05
N SER A 155 1.65 4.50 -11.86
CA SER A 155 2.22 5.34 -10.82
C SER A 155 3.70 5.04 -10.55
N LEU A 156 4.09 3.76 -10.43
CA LEU A 156 5.50 3.38 -10.23
C LEU A 156 6.44 3.91 -11.32
N ARG A 157 6.00 3.90 -12.58
CA ARG A 157 6.78 4.39 -13.72
C ARG A 157 6.92 5.91 -13.70
N LEU A 158 5.89 6.63 -13.24
CA LEU A 158 5.94 8.08 -13.03
C LEU A 158 6.86 8.44 -11.85
N MET A 159 6.78 7.68 -10.75
CA MET A 159 7.62 7.87 -9.56
C MET A 159 9.10 7.59 -9.82
N SER A 160 9.41 6.60 -10.67
CA SER A 160 10.78 6.27 -11.04
C SER A 160 10.87 5.79 -12.50
N PRO A 161 11.54 6.52 -13.39
CA PRO A 161 11.78 6.07 -14.77
C PRO A 161 12.86 4.97 -14.88
N SER A 162 13.36 4.45 -13.74
CA SER A 162 14.50 3.54 -13.68
C SER A 162 14.11 2.06 -13.53
N LEU A 163 15.11 1.17 -13.54
CA LEU A 163 14.92 -0.27 -13.30
C LEU A 163 14.25 -0.59 -11.95
N TYR A 164 14.22 0.33 -10.99
CA TYR A 164 13.47 0.13 -9.74
C TYR A 164 11.97 -0.03 -9.99
N SER A 165 11.37 0.72 -10.94
CA SER A 165 9.94 0.60 -11.23
C SER A 165 9.58 -0.71 -11.91
N GLU A 166 10.49 -1.26 -12.72
CA GLU A 166 10.34 -2.60 -13.29
C GLU A 166 10.37 -3.68 -12.21
N GLU A 167 11.34 -3.62 -11.30
CA GLU A 167 11.45 -4.57 -10.18
C GLU A 167 10.26 -4.45 -9.22
N ALA A 168 9.82 -3.22 -8.89
CA ALA A 168 8.66 -2.98 -8.06
C ALA A 168 7.37 -3.48 -8.73
N THR A 169 7.20 -3.23 -10.03
CA THR A 169 6.06 -3.74 -10.83
C THR A 169 5.99 -5.26 -10.79
N LYS A 170 7.12 -5.94 -11.04
CA LYS A 170 7.23 -7.39 -11.01
C LYS A 170 6.81 -7.98 -9.65
N ARG A 171 7.10 -7.27 -8.57
CA ARG A 171 6.79 -7.69 -7.18
C ARG A 171 5.40 -7.29 -6.71
N PHE A 172 4.66 -6.48 -7.46
CA PHE A 172 3.35 -6.00 -7.01
C PHE A 172 2.32 -7.13 -7.02
N LYS A 173 1.65 -7.35 -5.87
CA LYS A 173 0.66 -8.40 -5.67
C LYS A 173 -0.46 -7.92 -4.77
N LEU A 174 -1.70 -8.14 -5.20
CA LEU A 174 -2.89 -8.00 -4.36
C LEU A 174 -3.32 -9.36 -3.83
N GLU A 175 -3.67 -9.43 -2.55
CA GLU A 175 -4.16 -10.65 -1.89
C GLU A 175 -5.67 -10.51 -1.66
N VAL A 176 -6.46 -11.04 -2.58
CA VAL A 176 -7.91 -10.85 -2.65
C VAL A 176 -8.63 -11.91 -1.82
N ILE A 177 -9.53 -11.46 -0.96
CA ILE A 177 -10.35 -12.28 -0.06
C ILE A 177 -11.82 -12.17 -0.50
N GLU A 178 -12.37 -13.29 -0.95
CA GLU A 178 -13.72 -13.45 -1.48
C GLU A 178 -14.52 -14.44 -0.62
N ASP A 179 -14.67 -14.14 0.67
CA ASP A 179 -15.45 -14.93 1.61
C ASP A 179 -16.85 -14.36 1.79
N LYS A 180 -17.80 -14.85 0.99
CA LYS A 180 -19.19 -14.37 1.01
C LYS A 180 -19.83 -14.49 2.39
N GLU A 181 -19.61 -15.61 3.09
CA GLU A 181 -20.24 -15.87 4.39
C GLU A 181 -19.78 -14.84 5.43
N ALA A 182 -18.48 -14.53 5.44
CA ALA A 182 -17.91 -13.56 6.36
C ALA A 182 -18.15 -12.10 5.95
N LEU A 183 -18.14 -11.78 4.66
CA LEU A 183 -17.94 -10.41 4.17
C LEU A 183 -19.12 -9.80 3.41
N GLU A 184 -20.17 -10.55 3.06
CA GLU A 184 -21.32 -9.98 2.34
C GLU A 184 -21.95 -8.82 3.13
N ASN A 185 -21.94 -7.62 2.52
CA ASN A 185 -22.39 -6.36 3.11
C ASN A 185 -21.70 -6.00 4.44
N ALA A 186 -20.48 -6.49 4.67
CA ALA A 186 -19.71 -6.17 5.86
C ALA A 186 -19.41 -4.67 5.94
N SER A 187 -19.57 -4.11 7.15
CA SER A 187 -19.14 -2.77 7.50
C SER A 187 -17.60 -2.64 7.54
N GLU A 188 -17.09 -1.42 7.60
CA GLU A 188 -15.65 -1.16 7.82
C GLU A 188 -15.15 -1.80 9.13
N ASP A 189 -15.95 -1.72 10.19
CA ASP A 189 -15.62 -2.34 11.49
C ASP A 189 -15.53 -3.86 11.38
N ARG A 190 -16.47 -4.47 10.65
CA ARG A 190 -16.43 -5.90 10.39
C ARG A 190 -15.18 -6.28 9.61
N VAL A 191 -14.87 -5.58 8.53
CA VAL A 191 -13.68 -5.82 7.71
C VAL A 191 -12.40 -5.67 8.54
N ARG A 192 -12.33 -4.66 9.41
CA ARG A 192 -11.20 -4.45 10.33
C ARG A 192 -11.00 -5.63 11.27
N GLU A 193 -12.05 -6.11 11.91
CA GLU A 193 -11.98 -7.27 12.82
C GLU A 193 -11.64 -8.56 12.08
N GLU A 194 -12.20 -8.78 10.89
CA GLU A 194 -11.86 -9.93 10.05
C GLU A 194 -10.39 -9.87 9.58
N PHE A 195 -9.88 -8.67 9.28
CA PHE A 195 -8.48 -8.47 8.94
C PHE A 195 -7.57 -8.74 10.15
N ARG A 196 -7.90 -8.22 11.34
CA ARG A 196 -7.19 -8.54 12.59
C ARG A 196 -7.15 -10.04 12.85
N ALA A 197 -8.30 -10.73 12.74
CA ALA A 197 -8.39 -12.18 12.90
C ALA A 197 -7.51 -12.93 11.87
N HIS A 198 -7.40 -12.40 10.65
CA HIS A 198 -6.49 -12.91 9.65
C HIS A 198 -5.02 -12.72 10.03
N LEU A 199 -4.63 -11.51 10.46
CA LEU A 199 -3.27 -11.22 10.93
C LEU A 199 -2.87 -12.11 12.11
N ARG A 200 -3.78 -12.37 13.07
CA ARG A 200 -3.55 -13.33 14.17
C ARG A 200 -3.35 -14.76 13.67
N SER A 201 -4.03 -15.14 12.58
CA SER A 201 -3.84 -16.46 11.96
C SER A 201 -2.47 -16.61 11.29
N LEU A 202 -1.93 -15.51 10.76
CA LEU A 202 -0.59 -15.46 10.16
C LEU A 202 0.53 -15.35 11.20
N GLY A 203 0.20 -15.23 12.50
CA GLY A 203 1.17 -14.98 13.57
C GLY A 203 1.78 -13.57 13.53
N VAL A 204 1.14 -12.65 12.81
CA VAL A 204 1.55 -11.24 12.69
C VAL A 204 1.00 -10.43 13.87
N LEU A 205 -0.12 -10.86 14.46
CA LEU A 205 -0.72 -10.22 15.64
C LEU A 205 -0.79 -11.22 16.80
N GLU A 206 -0.10 -10.92 17.92
CA GLU A 206 -0.20 -11.67 19.19
C GLU A 206 -0.83 -10.76 20.27
N ASP A 207 -1.90 -11.25 20.90
CA ASP A 207 -2.55 -10.70 22.11
C ASP A 207 -2.81 -9.17 22.11
N ASP A 208 -3.45 -8.69 21.03
CA ASP A 208 -3.95 -7.31 20.81
C ASP A 208 -2.90 -6.18 20.85
N LEU A 209 -1.63 -6.50 21.06
CA LEU A 209 -0.52 -5.60 20.80
C LEU A 209 -0.09 -5.78 19.34
N MET A 210 -0.56 -4.88 18.46
CA MET A 210 0.07 -4.70 17.14
C MET A 210 1.54 -4.40 17.40
N PHE A 211 2.39 -5.42 17.24
CA PHE A 211 3.82 -5.28 17.48
C PHE A 211 4.30 -4.10 16.64
N ARG A 212 4.75 -3.02 17.28
CA ARG A 212 5.35 -1.84 16.63
C ARG A 212 6.60 -2.18 15.79
N GLY A 213 6.95 -3.46 15.64
CA GLY A 213 8.04 -3.98 14.82
C GLY A 213 7.64 -4.41 13.40
N ILE A 214 6.33 -4.51 13.09
CA ILE A 214 5.85 -4.77 11.73
C ILE A 214 5.81 -3.44 11.00
N GLY A 215 6.97 -2.97 10.58
CA GLY A 215 7.10 -1.75 9.79
C GLY A 215 6.39 -1.86 8.44
N ILE A 216 6.36 -0.76 7.69
CA ILE A 216 6.09 -0.58 6.25
C ILE A 216 5.83 -1.90 5.50
N SER A 217 4.61 -2.44 5.61
CA SER A 217 4.24 -3.70 4.96
C SER A 217 2.76 -3.74 4.62
N ARG A 218 2.38 -4.76 3.85
CA ARG A 218 0.99 -5.08 3.48
C ARG A 218 0.02 -5.33 4.64
N PHE A 219 0.54 -5.42 5.88
CA PHE A 219 -0.26 -5.60 7.09
C PHE A 219 -0.69 -4.27 7.72
N SER A 220 -0.18 -3.14 7.21
CA SER A 220 -0.49 -1.80 7.73
C SER A 220 -1.87 -1.30 7.33
N ALA A 221 -2.44 -1.80 6.23
CA ALA A 221 -3.78 -1.46 5.79
C ALA A 221 -4.32 -2.52 4.81
N CYS A 222 -5.63 -2.59 4.64
CA CYS A 222 -6.26 -3.34 3.56
C CYS A 222 -7.19 -2.46 2.71
N ILE A 223 -7.42 -2.88 1.47
CA ILE A 223 -8.34 -2.24 0.53
C ILE A 223 -9.73 -2.88 0.70
N LEU A 224 -10.76 -2.06 0.79
CA LEU A 224 -12.15 -2.46 0.77
C LEU A 224 -12.76 -2.25 -0.62
N LEU A 225 -13.33 -3.31 -1.20
CA LEU A 225 -14.05 -3.28 -2.47
C LEU A 225 -15.53 -3.61 -2.28
N ASP A 226 -16.34 -2.56 -2.31
CA ASP A 226 -17.80 -2.64 -2.44
C ASP A 226 -18.24 -2.59 -3.91
N GLU A 227 -19.54 -2.68 -4.16
CA GLU A 227 -20.08 -2.67 -5.53
C GLU A 227 -19.78 -1.39 -6.31
N GLN A 228 -19.82 -0.24 -5.61
CA GLN A 228 -19.59 1.07 -6.22
C GLN A 228 -18.13 1.19 -6.66
N THR A 229 -17.20 0.83 -5.78
CA THR A 229 -15.76 0.87 -6.03
C THR A 229 -15.38 -0.11 -7.14
N ILE A 230 -15.90 -1.35 -7.09
CA ILE A 230 -15.72 -2.33 -8.16
C ILE A 230 -16.21 -1.77 -9.50
N SER A 231 -17.40 -1.18 -9.51
CA SER A 231 -17.97 -0.64 -10.75
C SER A 231 -17.18 0.55 -11.30
N ARG A 232 -16.69 1.43 -10.42
CA ARG A 232 -15.85 2.58 -10.80
C ARG A 232 -14.52 2.11 -11.37
N LEU A 233 -13.80 1.25 -10.64
CA LEU A 233 -12.52 0.68 -11.08
C LEU A 233 -12.65 -0.06 -12.41
N ALA A 234 -13.68 -0.89 -12.58
CA ALA A 234 -13.89 -1.67 -13.81
C ALA A 234 -14.16 -0.79 -15.04
N ASN A 235 -14.60 0.45 -14.85
CA ASN A 235 -14.87 1.40 -15.94
C ASN A 235 -13.64 2.28 -16.27
N CYS A 236 -12.54 2.19 -15.52
CA CYS A 236 -11.31 2.90 -15.85
C CYS A 236 -10.75 2.43 -17.20
N SER A 237 -10.18 3.37 -17.95
CA SER A 237 -9.53 3.12 -19.23
C SER A 237 -8.14 3.72 -19.22
N PHE A 238 -7.16 3.01 -19.76
CA PHE A 238 -5.76 3.43 -19.78
C PHE A 238 -5.34 3.81 -21.21
N SER A 239 -4.59 4.89 -21.31
CA SER A 239 -3.93 5.38 -22.51
C SER A 239 -2.61 4.63 -22.74
N LEU A 240 -2.05 4.77 -23.93
CA LEU A 240 -0.65 4.37 -24.17
C LEU A 240 0.33 5.34 -23.52
N ASP A 241 -0.08 6.60 -23.38
CA ASP A 241 0.70 7.65 -22.76
C ASP A 241 0.17 7.91 -21.35
N ILE A 242 1.02 7.56 -20.39
CA ILE A 242 0.70 7.49 -18.97
C ILE A 242 0.42 8.86 -18.33
N GLU A 243 1.02 9.93 -18.87
CA GLU A 243 0.81 11.28 -18.37
C GLU A 243 -0.65 11.74 -18.56
N TRP A 244 -1.36 11.16 -19.53
CA TRP A 244 -2.78 11.46 -19.75
C TRP A 244 -3.73 10.69 -18.84
N ASP A 245 -3.26 9.63 -18.19
CA ASP A 245 -4.07 8.80 -17.31
C ASP A 245 -4.16 9.36 -15.90
N GLU A 246 -3.13 10.09 -15.43
CA GLU A 246 -3.12 10.68 -14.10
C GLU A 246 -4.35 11.60 -13.86
N PRO A 247 -4.67 12.59 -14.72
CA PRO A 247 -5.84 13.43 -14.50
C PRO A 247 -7.17 12.68 -14.58
N ARG A 248 -7.21 11.54 -15.29
CA ARG A 248 -8.42 10.71 -15.44
C ARG A 248 -8.66 9.79 -14.26
N LEU A 249 -7.60 9.47 -13.52
CA LEU A 249 -7.65 8.61 -12.34
C LEU A 249 -7.65 9.41 -11.04
N ALA A 250 -7.46 10.73 -11.11
CA ALA A 250 -7.41 11.62 -9.96
C ALA A 250 -8.66 11.55 -9.06
N ASP A 251 -9.84 11.25 -9.62
CA ASP A 251 -11.09 11.13 -8.86
C ASP A 251 -11.41 9.67 -8.44
N VAL A 252 -10.59 8.71 -8.86
CA VAL A 252 -10.80 7.29 -8.56
C VAL A 252 -10.06 6.92 -7.27
N HIS A 253 -10.84 6.56 -6.26
CA HIS A 253 -10.34 6.25 -4.93
C HIS A 253 -10.75 4.84 -4.51
N VAL A 254 -9.93 4.24 -3.66
CA VAL A 254 -10.25 3.03 -2.91
C VAL A 254 -10.30 3.34 -1.43
N ARG A 255 -11.16 2.63 -0.69
CA ARG A 255 -11.25 2.77 0.76
C ARG A 255 -10.17 1.89 1.41
N MET A 256 -9.28 2.52 2.19
CA MET A 256 -8.23 1.88 2.98
C MET A 256 -8.69 1.73 4.42
N ILE A 257 -8.52 0.54 5.00
CA ILE A 257 -8.88 0.26 6.39
C ILE A 257 -7.60 0.01 7.20
N ASP A 258 -7.45 0.75 8.30
CA ASP A 258 -6.36 0.57 9.25
C ASP A 258 -6.75 -0.49 10.30
N PRO A 259 -6.03 -1.63 10.38
CA PRO A 259 -6.25 -2.64 11.41
C PRO A 259 -5.76 -2.21 12.80
N LYS A 260 -4.90 -1.19 12.93
CA LYS A 260 -4.37 -0.74 14.23
C LYS A 260 -5.36 0.14 14.97
N TRP A 261 -6.18 0.90 14.25
CA TRP A 261 -7.18 1.79 14.85
C TRP A 261 -8.20 1.04 15.70
N ASP A 262 -8.29 1.36 17.00
CA ASP A 262 -9.23 0.72 17.93
C ASP A 262 -10.13 1.73 18.63
N TYR A 263 -11.44 1.52 18.49
CA TYR A 263 -12.46 2.30 19.16
C TYR A 263 -13.11 1.49 20.29
N PRO A 264 -13.34 2.07 21.48
CA PRO A 264 -13.03 3.44 21.91
C PRO A 264 -11.67 3.59 22.62
N ALA A 265 -10.80 2.57 22.57
CA ALA A 265 -9.62 2.47 23.41
C ALA A 265 -8.47 3.42 23.01
N GLU A 266 -8.32 3.71 21.72
CA GLU A 266 -7.26 4.58 21.20
C GLU A 266 -7.81 5.57 20.17
N PRO A 267 -8.45 6.68 20.59
CA PRO A 267 -8.45 7.85 19.72
C PRO A 267 -6.98 8.23 19.55
N TYR A 268 -6.43 8.05 18.34
CA TYR A 268 -5.15 8.68 18.00
C TYR A 268 -5.22 10.14 18.48
N PRO A 269 -4.23 10.61 19.27
CA PRO A 269 -4.40 11.82 20.04
C PRO A 269 -4.47 13.03 19.11
N GLY A 270 -5.68 13.53 18.88
CA GLY A 270 -5.90 14.89 18.40
C GLY A 270 -5.67 15.17 16.91
N GLU A 271 -5.36 14.17 16.08
CA GLU A 271 -5.21 14.37 14.63
C GLU A 271 -6.60 14.49 13.99
N LEU A 272 -6.86 15.70 13.50
CA LEU A 272 -8.04 16.05 12.73
C LEU A 272 -7.69 15.99 11.24
N ASP A 273 -8.65 15.56 10.44
CA ASP A 273 -8.60 15.83 9.00
C ASP A 273 -8.81 17.33 8.71
N ASP A 274 -8.70 17.73 7.45
CA ASP A 274 -8.88 19.12 7.03
C ASP A 274 -10.29 19.68 7.30
N GLU A 275 -11.25 18.81 7.62
CA GLU A 275 -12.62 19.16 7.96
C GLU A 275 -12.88 19.14 9.48
N ASP A 276 -11.81 19.17 10.29
CA ASP A 276 -11.86 19.10 11.75
C ASP A 276 -12.54 17.82 12.29
N ARG A 277 -12.50 16.70 11.53
CA ARG A 277 -13.06 15.42 11.95
C ARG A 277 -11.97 14.48 12.47
N PRO A 278 -12.24 13.72 13.55
CA PRO A 278 -11.26 12.78 14.06
C PRO A 278 -11.11 11.59 13.12
N TYR A 279 -9.88 11.08 13.00
CA TYR A 279 -9.58 9.88 12.23
C TYR A 279 -10.41 8.67 12.68
N ARG A 280 -11.07 8.01 11.72
CA ARG A 280 -12.04 6.92 11.96
C ARG A 280 -11.54 5.52 11.59
N GLY A 281 -10.23 5.33 11.51
CA GLY A 281 -9.64 4.02 11.23
C GLY A 281 -9.72 3.58 9.76
N GLY A 282 -9.87 4.53 8.85
CA GLY A 282 -9.83 4.30 7.41
C GLY A 282 -9.93 5.60 6.64
N ASP A 283 -9.37 5.62 5.43
CA ASP A 283 -9.38 6.79 4.55
C ASP A 283 -9.52 6.40 3.07
N TYR A 284 -9.81 7.36 2.20
CA TYR A 284 -9.81 7.19 0.75
C TYR A 284 -8.41 7.43 0.19
N CYS A 285 -7.87 6.44 -0.52
CA CYS A 285 -6.60 6.56 -1.20
C CYS A 285 -6.84 6.64 -2.72
N PRO A 286 -6.29 7.64 -3.42
CA PRO A 286 -6.27 7.64 -4.88
C PRO A 286 -5.61 6.36 -5.41
N VAL A 287 -6.17 5.76 -6.46
CA VAL A 287 -5.62 4.51 -7.03
C VAL A 287 -4.18 4.65 -7.55
N THR A 288 -3.77 5.87 -7.88
CA THR A 288 -2.41 6.22 -8.30
C THR A 288 -1.45 6.41 -7.14
N ALA A 289 -1.93 6.49 -5.89
CA ALA A 289 -1.09 6.75 -4.72
C ALA A 289 -0.72 5.48 -3.93
N LEU A 290 -1.15 4.29 -4.35
CA LEU A 290 -0.96 3.04 -3.60
C LEU A 290 0.51 2.68 -3.34
N ALA A 291 1.40 2.94 -4.31
CA ALA A 291 2.84 2.70 -4.17
C ALA A 291 3.47 3.68 -3.18
N GLU A 292 3.11 4.95 -3.27
CA GLU A 292 3.58 5.97 -2.35
C GLU A 292 3.09 5.71 -0.92
N LEU A 293 1.81 5.40 -0.75
CA LEU A 293 1.25 5.00 0.53
C LEU A 293 2.01 3.81 1.10
N TYR A 294 2.31 2.79 0.29
CA TYR A 294 3.09 1.63 0.73
C TYR A 294 4.48 2.04 1.21
N ARG A 295 5.12 3.04 0.59
CA ARG A 295 6.45 3.53 0.98
C ARG A 295 6.44 4.27 2.31
N ILE A 296 5.40 5.07 2.59
CA ILE A 296 5.36 5.97 3.77
C ILE A 296 4.68 5.36 4.99
N MET A 297 3.81 4.36 4.80
CA MET A 297 3.01 3.82 5.89
C MET A 297 3.85 3.16 6.99
N ASP A 298 3.79 3.72 8.20
CA ASP A 298 4.12 3.01 9.46
C ASP A 298 2.85 2.67 10.27
N GLY A 299 1.73 2.50 9.58
CA GLY A 299 0.41 2.20 10.16
C GLY A 299 -0.24 3.33 10.97
N ASN A 300 0.20 4.59 10.78
CA ASN A 300 -0.69 5.74 10.91
C ASN A 300 -1.05 6.19 9.49
N LEU A 301 -2.32 6.08 9.08
CA LEU A 301 -2.77 6.56 7.76
C LEU A 301 -2.85 8.10 7.68
N MET A 302 -2.89 8.80 8.83
CA MET A 302 -2.90 10.27 8.88
C MET A 302 -1.51 10.92 8.72
N GLY A 303 -0.43 10.12 8.70
CA GLY A 303 0.92 10.63 8.44
C GLY A 303 1.07 11.06 6.99
N GLU A 304 0.88 12.35 6.72
CA GLU A 304 1.02 13.04 5.43
C GLU A 304 0.63 12.16 4.22
N TYR A 305 -0.67 12.11 3.91
CA TYR A 305 -1.07 11.89 2.52
C TYR A 305 -0.34 12.95 1.67
N PRO A 306 0.28 12.58 0.53
CA PRO A 306 0.70 13.58 -0.44
C PRO A 306 -0.58 14.27 -0.92
N PHE A 307 -0.85 15.44 -0.36
CA PHE A 307 -1.74 16.40 -0.96
C PHE A 307 -1.23 16.66 -2.38
N LEU A 308 -2.06 16.35 -3.38
CA LEU A 308 -1.96 16.93 -4.71
C LEU A 308 -2.30 18.42 -4.64
#